data_AF-A0A412PL34-F1
#
_entry.id   AF-A0A412PL34-F1
#
_cell.length_a   1.000
_cell.length_b   1.000
_cell.length_c   1.000
_cell.angle_alpha   90.00
_cell.angle_beta   90.00
_cell.angle_gamma   90.00
#
_symmetry.space_group_name_H-M   'P 1'
#
loop_
_entity.id
_entity.type
_entity.pdbx_description
1 polymer ?
#
loop_
_entity_poly.entity_id
_entity_poly.type
_entity_poly.pdbx_seq_one_letter_code
_entity_poly.pdbx_strand_id
1 'polypeptide(L)' 'MKELDTIQQKLVTNWQRKYYQLSEVLINSLVGLDVVDTLTVLAHARKEKNMFKDRWEASK' A
#
# COMPACT_ATOMS: atom_id res chain seq x y z
N MET A 1 7.01 15.63 -13.14
CA MET A 1 6.59 14.35 -12.52
C MET A 1 5.28 14.62 -11.80
N LYS A 2 4.25 13.79 -11.93
CA LYS A 2 3.07 13.94 -11.07
C LYS A 2 3.45 13.32 -9.71
N GLU A 3 3.32 14.09 -8.65
CA GLU A 3 3.71 13.68 -7.29
C GLU A 3 2.47 13.33 -6.46
N LEU A 4 2.66 12.52 -5.42
CA LEU A 4 1.63 12.31 -4.41
C LEU A 4 1.33 13.64 -3.72
N ASP A 5 0.05 13.90 -3.44
CA ASP A 5 -0.31 15.03 -2.61
C ASP A 5 0.13 14.82 -1.14
N THR A 6 0.07 15.88 -0.34
CA THR A 6 0.52 15.87 1.05
C THR A 6 -0.20 14.82 1.92
N ILE A 7 -1.47 14.52 1.66
CA ILE A 7 -2.24 13.52 2.41
C ILE A 7 -1.78 12.12 2.00
N GLN A 8 -1.67 11.87 0.69
CA GLN A 8 -1.19 10.59 0.16
C GLN A 8 0.23 10.28 0.64
N GLN A 9 1.14 11.27 0.63
CA GLN A 9 2.49 11.12 1.17
C GLN A 9 2.48 10.69 2.64
N LYS A 10 1.61 11.30 3.47
CA LYS A 10 1.45 10.92 4.88
C LYS A 10 0.91 9.50 5.02
N LEU A 11 -0.08 9.12 4.21
CA LEU A 11 -0.66 7.77 4.23
C LEU A 11 0.39 6.71 3.86
N VAL A 12 1.12 6.92 2.78
CA VAL A 12 2.21 6.03 2.33
C VAL A 12 3.30 5.96 3.40
N THR A 13 3.72 7.09 3.96
CA THR A 13 4.75 7.12 5.01
C THR A 13 4.31 6.32 6.25
N ASN A 14 3.08 6.55 6.72
CA ASN A 14 2.53 5.84 7.88
C ASN A 14 2.38 4.34 7.61
N TRP A 15 1.95 3.98 6.41
CA TRP A 15 1.88 2.61 5.98
C TRP A 15 3.25 1.91 6.05
N GLN A 16 4.27 2.49 5.42
CA GLN A 16 5.60 1.89 5.34
C GLN A 16 6.27 1.77 6.70
N ARG A 17 5.96 2.67 7.65
CA ARG A 17 6.41 2.56 9.05
C ARG A 17 5.78 1.38 9.79
N LYS A 18 4.50 1.10 9.53
CA LYS A 18 3.72 0.10 10.30
C LYS A 18 3.77 -1.30 9.69
N TYR A 19 3.89 -1.39 8.38
CA TYR A 19 3.78 -2.64 7.65
C TYR A 19 5.08 -2.94 6.90
N TYR A 20 5.03 -2.97 5.58
CA TYR A 20 6.16 -3.27 4.72
C TYR A 20 6.34 -2.18 3.69
N GLN A 21 7.55 -2.10 3.12
CA GLN A 21 7.83 -1.17 2.03
C GLN A 21 6.95 -1.47 0.82
N LEU A 22 6.30 -0.43 0.30
CA LEU A 22 5.53 -0.54 -0.92
C LEU A 22 6.48 -0.47 -2.11
N SER A 23 6.13 -1.15 -3.20
CA SER A 23 6.91 -1.03 -4.44
C SER A 23 6.73 0.36 -5.02
N GLU A 24 7.76 0.84 -5.73
CA GLU A 24 7.71 2.13 -6.43
C GLU A 24 6.56 2.17 -7.45
N VAL A 25 6.28 1.05 -8.12
CA VAL A 25 5.14 0.90 -9.04
C VAL A 25 3.81 1.18 -8.34
N LEU A 26 3.61 0.61 -7.14
CA LEU A 26 2.39 0.84 -6.37
C LEU A 26 2.31 2.28 -5.86
N ILE A 27 3.40 2.86 -5.40
CA ILE A 27 3.44 4.26 -4.96
C ILE A 27 3.09 5.20 -6.13
N ASN A 28 3.65 4.94 -7.31
CA ASN A 28 3.38 5.73 -8.52
C ASN A 28 1.93 5.58 -9.00
N SER A 29 1.29 4.42 -8.79
CA SER A 29 -0.11 4.22 -9.18
C SER A 29 -1.11 4.96 -8.29
N LEU A 30 -0.69 5.46 -7.12
CA LEU A 30 -1.55 6.27 -6.24
C LEU A 30 -1.70 7.70 -6.74
N VAL A 31 -0.80 8.17 -7.61
CA VAL A 31 -0.80 9.56 -8.07
C VAL A 31 -2.07 9.89 -8.84
N GLY A 32 -2.80 10.91 -8.38
CA GLY A 32 -4.06 11.35 -8.96
C GLY A 32 -5.30 10.58 -8.49
N LEU A 33 -5.14 9.58 -7.62
CA LEU A 33 -6.25 9.03 -6.86
C LEU A 33 -6.68 10.01 -5.77
N ASP A 34 -7.95 9.91 -5.38
CA ASP A 34 -8.40 10.58 -4.17
C ASP A 34 -7.94 9.81 -2.90
N VAL A 35 -8.23 10.39 -1.74
CA VAL A 35 -7.86 9.83 -0.45
C VAL A 35 -8.55 8.48 -0.18
N VAL A 36 -9.81 8.32 -0.60
CA VAL A 36 -10.61 7.10 -0.35
C VAL A 36 -10.09 5.95 -1.20
N ASP A 37 -9.81 6.20 -2.47
CA ASP A 37 -9.21 5.23 -3.39
C ASP A 37 -7.80 4.85 -2.93
N THR A 38 -7.01 5.82 -2.47
CA THR A 38 -5.69 5.56 -1.89
C THR A 38 -5.78 4.61 -0.70
N LEU A 39 -6.70 4.87 0.23
CA LEU A 39 -6.91 4.00 1.40
C LEU A 39 -7.38 2.59 1.00
N THR A 40 -8.22 2.49 -0.02
CA THR A 40 -8.72 1.22 -0.55
C THR A 40 -7.58 0.37 -1.11
N VAL A 41 -6.72 0.96 -1.95
CA VAL A 41 -5.54 0.27 -2.52
C VAL A 41 -4.60 -0.22 -1.41
N LEU A 42 -4.32 0.63 -0.42
CA LEU A 42 -3.50 0.25 0.74
C LEU A 42 -4.14 -0.92 1.51
N ALA A 43 -5.44 -0.86 1.80
CA ALA A 43 -6.14 -1.94 2.51
C ALA A 43 -6.07 -3.28 1.74
N HIS A 44 -6.23 -3.24 0.42
CA HIS A 44 -6.08 -4.41 -0.44
C HIS A 44 -4.67 -5.01 -0.39
N ALA A 45 -3.64 -4.17 -0.50
CA ALA A 45 -2.25 -4.59 -0.39
C ALA A 45 -2.00 -5.34 0.95
N ARG A 46 -2.59 -4.84 2.05
CA ARG A 46 -2.52 -5.51 3.37
C ARG A 46 -3.02 -6.94 3.31
N LYS A 47 -4.23 -7.09 2.74
CA LYS A 47 -4.98 -8.34 2.75
C LYS A 47 -4.25 -9.39 1.93
N GLU A 48 -3.78 -9.01 0.74
CA GLU A 48 -3.03 -9.91 -0.12
C GLU A 48 -1.77 -10.43 0.57
N LYS A 49 -0.98 -9.55 1.19
CA LYS A 49 0.24 -9.99 1.88
C LYS A 49 -0.04 -10.96 3.02
N ASN A 50 -1.09 -10.71 3.81
CA ASN A 50 -1.50 -11.63 4.86
C ASN A 50 -1.91 -12.99 4.27
N MET A 51 -2.72 -13.00 3.19
CA MET A 51 -3.12 -14.24 2.53
C MET A 51 -1.91 -15.03 1.97
N PHE A 52 -0.90 -14.35 1.42
CA PHE A 52 0.33 -15.02 0.98
C PHE A 52 1.11 -15.62 2.15
N LYS A 53 1.23 -14.88 3.26
CA LYS A 53 1.89 -15.35 4.47
C LYS A 53 1.20 -16.59 5.04
N ASP A 54 -0.12 -16.54 5.20
CA ASP A 54 -0.92 -17.63 5.77
C ASP A 54 -0.82 -18.89 4.90
N ARG A 55 -0.89 -18.75 3.57
CA ARG A 55 -0.72 -19.89 2.65
C ARG A 55 0.68 -20.50 2.68
N TRP A 56 1.72 -19.67 2.81
CA TRP A 56 3.09 -20.16 2.93
C TRP A 56 3.28 -20.95 4.22
N GLU A 57 2.76 -20.46 5.34
CA GLU A 57 2.81 -21.16 6.64
C GLU A 57 2.03 -22.47 6.62
N ALA A 58 0.88 -22.52 5.95
CA ALA A 58 0.09 -23.74 5.80
C ALA A 58 0.71 -24.80 4.85
N SER A 59 1.69 -24.41 4.02
CA SER A 59 2.39 -25.30 3.09
C SER A 59 3.68 -25.91 3.65
N LYS A 60 4.08 -25.52 4.86
CA LYS A 60 5.19 -26.12 5.61
C LYS A 60 4.71 -27.31 6.43
#